data_AF-A0A3D0M6M1-F1
#
_entry.id   AF-A0A3D0M6M1-F1
#
_cell.length_a   1.000
_cell.length_b   1.000
_cell.length_c   1.000
_cell.angle_alpha   90.00
_cell.angle_beta   90.00
_cell.angle_gamma   90.00
#
_symmetry.space_group_name_H-M   'P 1'
#
loop_
_entity.id
_entity.type
_entity.pdbx_description
1 polymer ?
#
loop_
_entity_poly.entity_id
_entity_poly.type
_entity_poly.pdbx_seq_one_letter_code
_entity_poly.pdbx_strand_id
1 'polypeptide(L)'
;AVVNALIDDYGLNRSIIYLVGGGGSASVIVPYLGEKMGIRHKIARNAPYISTIGVAMALMMERLERSVVNPGPEDIRKLRNDVTEMIVKSGANPDTVEISVEIDTQKSIIRAVATGATELRTKNVAERRKTPDEMAKIVAESAGVKPQDVSLAAQTGGWYAFTAVKTGRALFGLIKTKKELVRMVDSEGVIRLQKNNAKVVMTKKKNLPARLSELIEELTVYNAGGSMLPRIFLYFRQKNADLSGVTDKEQMMSLAEQELEFVDDEEAVIAVAAQG
;
A
#
# COMPACT_ATOMS: atom_id res chain seq x y z
N ALA A 1 -22.72 14.22 4.10
CA ALA A 1 -23.19 13.50 2.91
C ALA A 1 -22.01 12.95 2.12
N VAL A 2 -21.20 13.79 1.44
CA VAL A 2 -20.11 13.33 0.55
C VAL A 2 -19.06 12.44 1.23
N VAL A 3 -18.52 12.82 2.39
CA VAL A 3 -17.50 12.00 3.07
C VAL A 3 -18.04 10.64 3.49
N ASN A 4 -19.30 10.55 3.94
CA ASN A 4 -19.90 9.25 4.27
C ASN A 4 -20.11 8.40 3.01
N ALA A 5 -20.58 8.99 1.91
CA ALA A 5 -20.72 8.28 0.63
C ALA A 5 -19.37 7.69 0.17
N LEU A 6 -18.29 8.48 0.19
CA LEU A 6 -16.95 7.98 -0.15
C LEU A 6 -16.46 6.87 0.81
N ILE A 7 -16.82 6.95 2.09
CA ILE A 7 -16.49 5.90 3.04
C ILE A 7 -17.20 4.60 2.67
N ASP A 8 -18.47 4.69 2.34
CA ASP A 8 -19.31 3.53 2.05
C ASP A 8 -18.95 2.93 0.67
N ASP A 9 -18.82 3.77 -0.37
CA ASP A 9 -18.48 3.38 -1.74
C ASP A 9 -17.14 2.64 -1.84
N TYR A 10 -16.14 3.10 -1.07
CA TYR A 10 -14.79 2.52 -1.08
C TYR A 10 -14.53 1.58 0.11
N GLY A 11 -15.54 1.28 0.93
CA GLY A 11 -15.40 0.41 2.11
C GLY A 11 -14.32 0.87 3.10
N LEU A 12 -14.11 2.19 3.23
CA LEU A 12 -12.99 2.75 3.98
C LEU A 12 -13.18 2.56 5.49
N ASN A 13 -12.13 2.07 6.15
CA ASN A 13 -12.12 1.99 7.60
C ASN A 13 -11.97 3.39 8.23
N ARG A 14 -13.06 3.93 8.80
CA ARG A 14 -13.11 5.27 9.44
C ARG A 14 -11.96 5.55 10.41
N SER A 15 -11.45 4.52 11.11
CA SER A 15 -10.35 4.69 12.06
C SER A 15 -9.02 5.10 11.41
N ILE A 16 -8.84 4.84 10.11
CA ILE A 16 -7.59 5.10 9.37
C ILE A 16 -7.69 6.36 8.51
N ILE A 17 -8.89 6.92 8.37
CA ILE A 17 -9.15 8.08 7.51
C ILE A 17 -8.57 9.33 8.16
N TYR A 18 -8.00 10.17 7.30
CA TYR A 18 -7.45 11.45 7.67
C TYR A 18 -7.93 12.50 6.66
N LEU A 19 -8.67 13.51 7.12
CA LEU A 19 -9.10 14.62 6.27
C LEU A 19 -7.95 15.59 6.10
N VAL A 20 -7.49 15.79 4.85
CA VAL A 20 -6.39 16.70 4.54
C VAL A 20 -6.90 17.87 3.70
N GLY A 21 -6.80 19.07 4.25
CA GLY A 21 -7.18 20.30 3.55
C GLY A 21 -6.07 20.82 2.64
N GLY A 22 -6.31 20.86 1.33
CA GLY A 22 -5.35 21.28 0.30
C GLY A 22 -5.77 22.50 -0.51
N GLY A 23 -6.67 23.37 -0.04
CA GLY A 23 -7.09 24.56 -0.79
C GLY A 23 -7.35 25.73 0.14
N GLY A 24 -7.55 26.93 -0.42
CA GLY A 24 -7.73 28.15 0.36
C GLY A 24 -8.84 28.04 1.42
N SER A 25 -10.03 27.59 1.03
CA SER A 25 -11.17 27.42 1.93
C SER A 25 -11.11 26.16 2.80
N ALA A 26 -10.12 25.28 2.55
CA ALA A 26 -10.00 24.01 3.27
C ALA A 26 -9.61 24.24 4.74
N SER A 27 -8.94 25.35 5.05
CA SER A 27 -8.58 25.76 6.42
C SER A 27 -9.79 25.95 7.33
N VAL A 28 -10.97 26.25 6.77
CA VAL A 28 -12.21 26.46 7.53
C VAL A 28 -13.07 25.19 7.55
N ILE A 29 -13.24 24.55 6.39
CA ILE A 29 -14.19 23.44 6.25
C ILE A 29 -13.67 22.14 6.86
N VAL A 30 -12.38 21.84 6.68
CA VAL A 30 -11.79 20.54 7.08
C VAL A 30 -11.77 20.34 8.60
N PRO A 31 -11.38 21.35 9.43
CA PRO A 31 -11.44 21.20 10.87
C PRO A 31 -12.86 21.00 11.39
N TYR A 32 -13.80 21.84 10.94
CA TYR A 32 -15.22 21.73 11.30
C TYR A 32 -15.78 20.35 10.95
N LEU A 33 -15.48 19.85 9.75
CA LEU A 33 -15.97 18.54 9.30
C LEU A 33 -15.31 17.40 10.09
N GLY A 34 -14.00 17.50 10.35
CA GLY A 34 -13.26 16.53 11.15
C GLY A 34 -13.83 16.39 12.55
N GLU A 35 -14.06 17.51 13.24
CA GLU A 35 -14.67 17.53 14.58
C GLU A 35 -16.08 16.95 14.56
N LYS A 36 -16.93 17.43 13.64
CA LYS A 36 -18.33 16.97 13.51
C LYS A 36 -18.45 15.48 13.24
N MET A 37 -17.49 14.90 12.51
CA MET A 37 -17.50 13.49 12.13
C MET A 37 -16.64 12.61 13.03
N GLY A 38 -15.91 13.18 13.99
CA GLY A 38 -14.91 12.46 14.79
C GLY A 38 -13.76 11.88 13.97
N ILE A 39 -13.43 12.51 12.84
CA ILE A 39 -12.34 12.08 11.93
C ILE A 39 -11.14 13.00 12.12
N ARG A 40 -9.95 12.40 12.20
CA ARG A 40 -8.68 13.15 12.29
C ARG A 40 -8.51 14.06 11.08
N HIS A 41 -7.98 15.26 11.30
CA HIS A 41 -7.84 16.24 10.24
C HIS A 41 -6.55 17.05 10.36
N LYS A 42 -6.07 17.58 9.22
CA LYS A 42 -4.96 18.53 9.16
C LYS A 42 -5.08 19.42 7.94
N ILE A 43 -4.48 20.59 8.02
CA ILE A 43 -4.27 21.45 6.87
C ILE A 43 -2.88 21.15 6.29
N ALA A 44 -2.79 20.98 4.98
CA ALA A 44 -1.52 20.81 4.30
C ALA A 44 -0.67 22.09 4.47
N ARG A 45 0.63 21.94 4.78
CA ARG A 45 1.55 23.08 5.06
C ARG A 45 1.59 24.12 3.93
N ASN A 46 1.36 23.70 2.69
CA ASN A 46 1.31 24.54 1.49
C ASN A 46 -0.07 24.45 0.78
N ALA A 47 -1.16 24.39 1.54
CA ALA A 47 -2.51 24.20 1.01
C ALA A 47 -2.87 25.13 -0.18
N PRO A 48 -2.52 26.43 -0.20
CA PRO A 48 -2.82 27.28 -1.36
C PRO A 48 -2.18 26.85 -2.68
N TYR A 49 -1.09 26.07 -2.63
CA TYR A 49 -0.30 25.65 -3.79
C TYR A 49 -0.40 24.15 -4.08
N ILE A 50 -1.30 23.40 -3.43
CA ILE A 50 -1.32 21.94 -3.53
C ILE A 50 -1.49 21.46 -4.98
N SER A 51 -2.29 22.19 -5.77
CA SER A 51 -2.59 21.82 -7.15
C SER A 51 -1.33 21.92 -8.02
N THR A 52 -0.55 22.99 -7.85
CA THR A 52 0.73 23.18 -8.55
C THR A 52 1.76 22.14 -8.13
N ILE A 53 1.82 21.81 -6.83
CA ILE A 53 2.69 20.75 -6.31
C ILE A 53 2.31 19.40 -6.93
N GLY A 54 1.00 19.09 -7.01
CA GLY A 54 0.50 17.86 -7.60
C GLY A 54 0.91 17.69 -9.06
N VAL A 55 0.79 18.75 -9.86
CA VAL A 55 1.26 18.76 -11.26
C VAL A 55 2.77 18.52 -11.34
N ALA A 56 3.56 19.22 -10.51
CA ALA A 56 5.01 19.06 -10.50
C ALA A 56 5.48 17.66 -10.05
N MET A 57 4.67 16.97 -9.24
CA MET A 57 4.94 15.63 -8.70
C MET A 57 4.34 14.48 -9.53
N ALA A 58 3.61 14.77 -10.60
CA ALA A 58 2.99 13.73 -11.43
C ALA A 58 4.06 12.83 -12.06
N LEU A 59 3.74 11.54 -12.21
CA LEU A 59 4.54 10.65 -13.05
C LEU A 59 4.45 11.11 -14.49
N MET A 60 5.59 11.15 -15.17
CA MET A 60 5.62 11.27 -16.62
C MET A 60 5.11 9.98 -17.22
N MET A 61 4.34 10.06 -18.29
CA MET A 61 3.84 8.91 -19.01
C MET A 61 3.98 9.16 -20.49
N GLU A 62 4.58 8.20 -21.19
CA GLU A 62 4.72 8.21 -22.64
C GLU A 62 4.14 6.93 -23.21
N ARG A 63 3.49 7.05 -24.36
CA ARG A 63 2.86 5.92 -25.04
C ARG A 63 3.32 5.86 -26.48
N LEU A 64 3.79 4.69 -26.90
CA LEU A 64 4.20 4.45 -28.27
C LEU A 64 3.47 3.22 -28.80
N GLU A 65 2.90 3.36 -29.99
CA GLU A 65 2.17 2.29 -30.66
C GLU A 65 2.76 2.05 -32.05
N ARG A 66 2.86 0.79 -32.45
CA ARG A 66 3.30 0.39 -33.79
C ARG A 66 2.41 -0.71 -34.33
N SER A 67 2.08 -0.61 -35.62
CA SER A 67 1.47 -1.72 -36.34
C SER A 67 2.56 -2.65 -36.86
N VAL A 68 2.54 -3.90 -36.40
CA VAL A 68 3.48 -4.95 -36.78
C VAL A 68 2.70 -6.24 -36.94
N VAL A 69 2.77 -6.83 -38.14
CA VAL A 69 2.19 -8.15 -38.41
C VAL A 69 3.12 -9.20 -37.80
N ASN A 70 2.61 -10.00 -36.86
CA ASN A 70 3.37 -11.01 -36.10
C ASN A 70 4.62 -10.44 -35.41
N PRO A 71 4.46 -9.65 -34.34
CA PRO A 71 5.58 -8.97 -33.67
C PRO A 71 6.60 -9.95 -33.09
N GLY A 72 7.88 -9.70 -33.35
CA GLY A 72 9.00 -10.47 -32.83
C GLY A 72 9.73 -9.81 -31.66
N PRO A 73 10.71 -10.52 -31.03
CA PRO A 73 11.51 -9.98 -29.94
C PRO A 73 12.24 -8.66 -30.26
N GLU A 74 12.72 -8.50 -31.49
CA GLU A 74 13.41 -7.26 -31.93
C GLU A 74 12.45 -6.06 -32.03
N ASP A 75 11.21 -6.26 -32.44
CA ASP A 75 10.21 -5.19 -32.51
C ASP A 75 9.87 -4.68 -31.11
N ILE A 76 9.73 -5.60 -30.16
CA ILE A 76 9.51 -5.28 -28.74
C ILE A 76 10.72 -4.54 -28.18
N ARG A 77 11.95 -5.01 -28.45
CA ARG A 77 13.19 -4.38 -27.99
C ARG A 77 13.33 -2.95 -28.51
N LYS A 78 13.08 -2.73 -29.82
CA LYS A 78 13.09 -1.39 -30.42
C LYS A 78 12.04 -0.49 -29.80
N LEU A 79 10.79 -0.97 -29.70
CA LEU A 79 9.69 -0.21 -29.09
C LEU A 79 10.01 0.21 -27.66
N ARG A 80 10.60 -0.69 -26.85
CA ARG A 80 11.05 -0.38 -25.48
C ARG A 80 12.13 0.69 -25.45
N ASN A 81 13.13 0.60 -26.33
CA ASN A 81 14.18 1.62 -26.40
C ASN A 81 13.62 2.99 -26.79
N ASP A 82 12.76 3.03 -27.80
CA ASP A 82 12.21 4.28 -28.33
C ASP A 82 11.31 4.99 -27.31
N VAL A 83 10.45 4.23 -26.61
CA VAL A 83 9.60 4.82 -25.54
C VAL A 83 10.43 5.25 -24.33
N THR A 84 11.54 4.56 -24.03
CA THR A 84 12.48 4.96 -22.97
C THR A 84 13.16 6.28 -23.32
N GLU A 85 13.65 6.41 -24.55
CA GLU A 85 14.28 7.64 -24.99
C GLU A 85 13.29 8.81 -24.97
N MET A 86 12.04 8.57 -25.39
CA MET A 86 10.97 9.56 -25.37
C MET A 86 10.69 10.07 -23.95
N ILE A 87 10.50 9.16 -22.99
CA ILE A 87 10.17 9.58 -21.61
C ILE A 87 11.33 10.24 -20.88
N VAL A 88 12.57 9.82 -21.17
CA VAL A 88 13.78 10.47 -20.63
C VAL A 88 13.94 11.87 -21.22
N LYS A 89 13.71 12.06 -22.53
CA LYS A 89 13.70 13.38 -23.17
C LYS A 89 12.61 14.29 -22.60
N SER A 90 11.47 13.72 -22.22
CA SER A 90 10.40 14.47 -21.56
C SER A 90 10.78 14.91 -20.12
N GLY A 91 11.84 14.36 -19.53
CA GLY A 91 12.39 14.78 -18.23
C GLY A 91 12.22 13.76 -17.10
N ALA A 92 11.90 12.51 -17.42
CA ALA A 92 11.90 11.44 -16.43
C ALA A 92 13.33 11.01 -16.09
N ASN A 93 13.56 10.68 -14.83
CA ASN A 93 14.79 10.05 -14.39
C ASN A 93 14.86 8.62 -14.97
N PRO A 94 15.92 8.28 -15.75
CA PRO A 94 16.09 6.97 -16.36
C PRO A 94 15.99 5.79 -15.39
N ASP A 95 16.51 5.95 -14.16
CA ASP A 95 16.55 4.91 -13.13
C ASP A 95 15.15 4.59 -12.56
N THR A 96 14.13 5.39 -12.90
CA THR A 96 12.75 5.25 -12.41
C THR A 96 11.77 4.82 -13.50
N VAL A 97 12.26 4.56 -14.72
CA VAL A 97 11.41 4.23 -15.86
C VAL A 97 10.92 2.78 -15.76
N GLU A 98 9.60 2.61 -15.70
CA GLU A 98 8.91 1.33 -15.81
C GLU A 98 8.16 1.26 -17.14
N ILE A 99 8.20 0.12 -17.83
CA ILE A 99 7.60 -0.06 -19.16
C ILE A 99 6.71 -1.30 -19.16
N SER A 100 5.45 -1.11 -19.56
CA SER A 100 4.53 -2.19 -19.89
C SER A 100 4.36 -2.28 -21.40
N VAL A 101 4.32 -3.50 -21.95
CA VAL A 101 4.10 -3.75 -23.38
C VAL A 101 2.89 -4.65 -23.53
N GLU A 102 1.94 -4.21 -24.35
CA GLU A 102 0.75 -4.96 -24.74
C GLU A 102 0.81 -5.31 -26.23
N ILE A 103 0.36 -6.52 -26.56
CA ILE A 103 0.30 -7.02 -27.94
C ILE A 103 -1.15 -7.33 -28.28
N ASP A 104 -1.71 -6.61 -29.25
CA ASP A 104 -3.02 -6.88 -29.84
C ASP A 104 -2.80 -7.60 -31.18
N THR A 105 -2.84 -8.94 -31.14
CA THR A 105 -2.62 -9.79 -32.32
C THR A 105 -3.74 -9.69 -33.35
N GLN A 106 -4.97 -9.36 -32.93
CA GLN A 106 -6.10 -9.19 -33.84
C GLN A 106 -5.93 -7.94 -34.70
N LYS A 107 -5.42 -6.85 -34.09
CA LYS A 107 -5.18 -5.59 -34.80
C LYS A 107 -3.77 -5.48 -35.38
N SER A 108 -2.91 -6.47 -35.13
CA SER A 108 -1.48 -6.40 -35.49
C SER A 108 -0.82 -5.14 -34.91
N ILE A 109 -1.03 -4.87 -33.62
CA ILE A 109 -0.53 -3.69 -32.93
C ILE A 109 0.28 -4.11 -31.70
N ILE A 110 1.43 -3.46 -31.50
CA ILE A 110 2.17 -3.47 -30.24
C ILE A 110 2.12 -2.08 -29.61
N ARG A 111 1.85 -2.01 -28.32
CA ARG A 111 1.77 -0.77 -27.55
C ARG A 111 2.70 -0.85 -26.36
N ALA A 112 3.52 0.17 -26.17
CA ALA A 112 4.31 0.35 -24.96
C ALA A 112 3.82 1.58 -24.21
N VAL A 113 3.67 1.43 -22.89
CA VAL A 113 3.44 2.53 -21.96
C VAL A 113 4.63 2.59 -21.02
N ALA A 114 5.35 3.70 -21.07
CA ALA A 114 6.41 3.99 -20.12
C ALA A 114 5.90 4.99 -19.08
N THR A 115 6.29 4.79 -17.83
CA THR A 115 6.07 5.75 -16.74
C THR A 115 7.36 6.00 -15.98
N GLY A 116 7.61 7.24 -15.57
CA GLY A 116 8.84 7.60 -14.86
C GLY A 116 8.66 8.82 -13.96
N ALA A 117 9.45 8.90 -12.89
CA ALA A 117 9.43 10.02 -11.97
C ALA A 117 10.34 11.15 -12.48
N THR A 118 9.94 12.41 -12.25
CA THR A 118 10.82 13.56 -12.43
C THR A 118 11.87 13.62 -11.31
N GLU A 119 13.02 14.26 -11.55
CA GLU A 119 14.05 14.43 -10.51
C GLU A 119 13.53 15.11 -9.23
N LEU A 120 12.63 16.08 -9.38
CA LEU A 120 12.00 16.80 -8.27
C LEU A 120 11.21 15.86 -7.34
N ARG A 121 10.57 14.84 -7.91
CA ARG A 121 9.84 13.82 -7.13
C ARG A 121 10.83 12.90 -6.42
N THR A 122 11.89 12.46 -7.07
CA THR A 122 12.90 11.56 -6.48
C THR A 122 13.60 12.18 -5.27
N LYS A 123 13.99 13.47 -5.35
CA LYS A 123 14.59 14.21 -4.22
C LYS A 123 13.61 14.38 -3.05
N ASN A 124 12.36 14.75 -3.32
CA ASN A 124 11.33 14.90 -2.28
C ASN A 124 11.05 13.60 -1.51
N VAL A 125 11.05 12.44 -2.18
CA VAL A 125 10.81 11.15 -1.50
C VAL A 125 11.96 10.81 -0.55
N ALA A 126 13.22 11.04 -0.97
CA ALA A 126 14.39 10.82 -0.12
C ALA A 126 14.38 11.72 1.12
N GLU A 127 13.98 12.98 0.98
CA GLU A 127 13.89 13.96 2.08
C GLU A 127 12.73 13.70 3.05
N ARG A 128 11.71 12.92 2.64
CA ARG A 128 10.50 12.64 3.45
C ARG A 128 10.53 11.30 4.16
N ARG A 129 11.57 10.49 3.97
CA ARG A 129 11.69 9.21 4.68
C ARG A 129 11.74 9.45 6.18
N LYS A 130 10.83 8.81 6.90
CA LYS A 130 10.80 8.87 8.36
C LYS A 130 11.68 7.78 8.95
N THR A 131 12.28 8.11 10.08
CA THR A 131 12.96 7.12 10.92
C THR A 131 11.94 6.17 11.56
N PRO A 132 12.34 4.93 11.93
CA PRO A 132 11.49 4.02 12.68
C PRO A 132 10.90 4.64 13.95
N ASP A 133 11.65 5.50 14.65
CA ASP A 133 11.18 6.18 15.87
C ASP A 133 10.08 7.21 15.59
N GLU A 134 10.20 7.98 14.49
CA GLU A 134 9.14 8.88 14.07
C GLU A 134 7.88 8.11 13.63
N MET A 135 8.05 6.97 12.96
CA MET A 135 6.94 6.08 12.59
C MET A 135 6.28 5.46 13.83
N ALA A 136 7.06 5.05 14.83
CA ALA A 136 6.53 4.53 16.09
C ALA A 136 5.64 5.55 16.81
N LYS A 137 5.99 6.84 16.78
CA LYS A 137 5.12 7.92 17.32
C LYS A 137 3.80 8.03 16.57
N ILE A 138 3.81 7.95 15.24
CA ILE A 138 2.59 7.97 14.40
C ILE A 138 1.71 6.75 14.69
N VAL A 139 2.33 5.57 14.82
CA VAL A 139 1.64 4.33 15.17
C VAL A 139 1.03 4.43 16.56
N ALA A 140 1.76 4.95 17.55
CA ALA A 140 1.29 5.12 18.91
C ALA A 140 0.07 6.03 18.98
N GLU A 141 0.12 7.19 18.31
CA GLU A 141 -1.01 8.11 18.18
C GLU A 141 -2.20 7.40 17.54
N SER A 142 -1.99 6.67 16.44
CA SER A 142 -3.08 5.96 15.75
C SER A 142 -3.64 4.77 16.54
N ALA A 143 -2.86 4.13 17.38
CA ALA A 143 -3.29 3.04 18.25
C ALA A 143 -3.93 3.56 19.56
N GLY A 144 -3.70 4.83 19.91
CA GLY A 144 -4.05 5.42 21.18
C GLY A 144 -3.29 4.76 22.34
N VAL A 145 -2.00 4.52 22.15
CA VAL A 145 -1.06 3.99 23.15
C VAL A 145 0.16 4.91 23.27
N LYS A 146 1.07 4.65 24.21
CA LYS A 146 2.32 5.42 24.29
C LYS A 146 3.34 4.89 23.28
N PRO A 147 4.27 5.72 22.76
CA PRO A 147 5.32 5.27 21.84
C PRO A 147 6.15 4.09 22.34
N GLN A 148 6.38 4.01 23.66
CA GLN A 148 7.07 2.90 24.31
C GLN A 148 6.32 1.56 24.25
N ASP A 149 5.01 1.57 23.98
CA ASP A 149 4.17 0.37 23.85
C ASP A 149 4.04 -0.08 22.37
N VAL A 150 4.87 0.50 21.49
CA VAL A 150 4.94 0.20 20.06
C VAL A 150 6.29 -0.43 19.74
N SER A 151 6.27 -1.55 19.01
CA SER A 151 7.46 -2.29 18.60
C SER A 151 7.47 -2.49 17.08
N LEU A 152 8.64 -2.38 16.46
CA LEU A 152 8.84 -2.78 15.07
C LEU A 152 8.94 -4.30 15.00
N ALA A 153 7.98 -4.94 14.33
CA ALA A 153 7.87 -6.40 14.21
C ALA A 153 8.55 -6.95 12.95
N ALA A 154 8.52 -6.20 11.84
CA ALA A 154 9.16 -6.58 10.60
C ALA A 154 9.45 -5.36 9.71
N GLN A 155 10.44 -5.47 8.83
CA GLN A 155 10.77 -4.46 7.85
C GLN A 155 11.33 -5.09 6.57
N THR A 156 10.80 -4.71 5.41
CA THR A 156 11.35 -5.07 4.10
C THR A 156 11.05 -3.97 3.08
N GLY A 157 11.99 -3.69 2.17
CA GLY A 157 11.84 -2.62 1.19
C GLY A 157 11.48 -1.27 1.84
N GLY A 158 10.37 -0.68 1.40
CA GLY A 158 9.81 0.57 1.95
C GLY A 158 8.76 0.36 3.05
N TRP A 159 8.62 -0.84 3.61
CA TRP A 159 7.52 -1.22 4.49
C TRP A 159 7.98 -1.55 5.91
N TYR A 160 7.20 -1.07 6.88
CA TYR A 160 7.45 -1.23 8.32
C TYR A 160 6.19 -1.76 9.00
N ALA A 161 6.29 -2.94 9.59
CA ALA A 161 5.22 -3.54 10.37
C ALA A 161 5.43 -3.23 11.85
N PHE A 162 4.53 -2.47 12.45
CA PHE A 162 4.55 -2.20 13.88
C PHE A 162 3.45 -2.97 14.61
N THR A 163 3.79 -3.49 15.78
CA THR A 163 2.84 -4.03 16.76
C THR A 163 2.68 -3.06 17.92
N ALA A 164 1.48 -2.99 18.47
CA ALA A 164 1.18 -2.19 19.65
C ALA A 164 0.19 -2.93 20.56
N VAL A 165 0.41 -2.88 21.87
CA VAL A 165 -0.48 -3.53 22.84
C VAL A 165 -1.36 -2.50 23.51
N LYS A 166 -2.66 -2.54 23.23
CA LYS A 166 -3.65 -1.70 23.91
C LYS A 166 -4.20 -2.42 25.13
N THR A 167 -3.89 -1.88 26.31
CA THR A 167 -4.48 -2.36 27.56
C THR A 167 -5.78 -1.60 27.84
N GLY A 168 -6.83 -2.35 28.20
CA GLY A 168 -8.14 -1.83 28.56
C GLY A 168 -8.66 -2.50 29.82
N ARG A 169 -9.84 -2.07 30.26
CA ARG A 169 -10.57 -2.71 31.36
C ARG A 169 -11.96 -3.12 30.88
N ALA A 170 -12.38 -4.32 31.26
CA ALA A 170 -13.72 -4.87 31.07
C ALA A 170 -14.37 -5.14 32.43
N LEU A 171 -15.69 -5.38 32.44
CA LEU A 171 -16.51 -5.63 33.65
C LEU A 171 -16.20 -4.65 34.80
N PHE A 172 -16.65 -3.40 34.67
CA PHE A 172 -16.52 -2.36 35.71
C PHE A 172 -15.09 -2.10 36.24
N GLY A 173 -14.05 -2.51 35.51
CA GLY A 173 -12.67 -2.29 35.91
C GLY A 173 -11.95 -3.53 36.46
N LEU A 174 -12.66 -4.64 36.62
CA LEU A 174 -12.15 -5.85 37.29
C LEU A 174 -11.25 -6.70 36.40
N ILE A 175 -11.45 -6.68 35.08
CA ILE A 175 -10.71 -7.54 34.14
C ILE A 175 -9.86 -6.67 33.22
N LYS A 176 -8.54 -6.89 33.22
CA LYS A 176 -7.63 -6.28 32.24
C LYS A 176 -7.75 -7.00 30.91
N THR A 177 -8.03 -6.28 29.84
CA THR A 177 -8.01 -6.81 28.47
C THR A 177 -6.78 -6.32 27.75
N LYS A 178 -6.10 -7.19 26.99
CA LYS A 178 -5.04 -6.81 26.06
C LYS A 178 -5.54 -7.01 24.64
N LYS A 179 -5.31 -6.03 23.78
CA LYS A 179 -5.55 -6.13 22.33
C LYS A 179 -4.25 -5.86 21.61
N GLU A 180 -3.83 -6.81 20.77
CA GLU A 180 -2.69 -6.61 19.89
C GLU A 180 -3.15 -5.91 18.62
N LEU A 181 -2.43 -4.86 18.25
CA LEU A 181 -2.72 -4.03 17.10
C LEU A 181 -1.55 -4.13 16.14
N VAL A 182 -1.84 -4.31 14.86
CA VAL A 182 -0.84 -4.30 13.79
C VAL A 182 -1.07 -3.09 12.90
N ARG A 183 -0.01 -2.35 12.62
CA ARG A 183 -0.02 -1.19 11.72
C ARG A 183 1.09 -1.37 10.68
N MET A 184 0.73 -1.42 9.40
CA MET A 184 1.71 -1.35 8.30
C MET A 184 1.89 0.10 7.89
N VAL A 185 3.15 0.51 7.81
CA VAL A 185 3.55 1.89 7.52
C VAL A 185 4.51 1.88 6.35
N ASP A 186 4.35 2.81 5.41
CA ASP A 186 5.34 3.04 4.35
C ASP A 186 6.49 3.93 4.85
N SER A 187 7.55 4.04 4.04
CA SER A 187 8.75 4.81 4.41
C SER A 187 8.51 6.31 4.66
N GLU A 188 7.37 6.86 4.23
CA GLU A 188 6.99 8.27 4.49
C GLU A 188 6.20 8.42 5.81
N GLY A 189 5.94 7.31 6.51
CA GLY A 189 5.17 7.28 7.75
C GLY A 189 3.66 7.26 7.55
N VAL A 190 3.16 6.89 6.36
CA VAL A 190 1.73 6.73 6.12
C VAL A 190 1.30 5.33 6.53
N ILE A 191 0.32 5.24 7.44
CA ILE A 191 -0.26 3.96 7.83
C ILE A 191 -1.16 3.45 6.69
N ARG A 192 -0.74 2.36 6.03
CA ARG A 192 -1.48 1.72 4.93
C ARG A 192 -2.42 0.59 5.37
N LEU A 193 -2.16 -0.01 6.53
CA LEU A 193 -3.02 -1.06 7.10
C LEU A 193 -3.21 -0.89 8.59
N GLN A 194 -4.43 -1.11 9.06
CA GLN A 194 -4.76 -1.21 10.47
C GLN A 194 -5.58 -2.46 10.74
N LYS A 195 -5.02 -3.38 11.52
CA LYS A 195 -5.74 -4.58 11.99
C LYS A 195 -5.63 -4.71 13.50
N ASN A 196 -6.71 -5.20 14.10
CA ASN A 196 -6.73 -5.63 15.49
C ASN A 196 -6.63 -7.15 15.43
N ASN A 197 -5.81 -7.77 16.29
CA ASN A 197 -5.59 -9.22 16.32
C ASN A 197 -5.14 -9.77 14.95
N ALA A 198 -3.98 -9.30 14.48
CA ALA A 198 -3.35 -9.81 13.28
C ALA A 198 -1.95 -10.33 13.60
N LYS A 199 -1.50 -11.30 12.81
CA LYS A 199 -0.14 -11.80 12.83
C LYS A 199 0.67 -11.16 11.72
N VAL A 200 1.93 -10.91 12.03
CA VAL A 200 2.93 -10.42 11.07
C VAL A 200 3.98 -11.51 10.93
N VAL A 201 4.25 -11.93 9.71
CA VAL A 201 5.33 -12.87 9.39
C VAL A 201 6.20 -12.26 8.30
N MET A 202 7.51 -12.22 8.55
CA MET A 202 8.49 -11.91 7.51
C MET A 202 9.18 -13.19 7.08
N THR A 203 9.20 -13.45 5.78
CA THR A 203 9.82 -14.65 5.19
C THR A 203 10.42 -14.34 3.82
N LYS A 204 11.28 -15.21 3.31
CA LYS A 204 11.75 -15.12 1.92
C LYS A 204 10.65 -15.58 0.96
N LYS A 205 10.59 -15.03 -0.25
CA LYS A 205 9.57 -15.37 -1.26
C LYS A 205 9.48 -16.89 -1.51
N LYS A 206 10.61 -17.60 -1.59
CA LYS A 206 10.62 -19.08 -1.73
C LYS A 206 9.92 -19.84 -0.61
N ASN A 207 9.90 -19.28 0.60
CA ASN A 207 9.28 -19.89 1.77
C ASN A 207 7.84 -19.39 1.99
N LEU A 208 7.38 -18.41 1.21
CA LEU A 208 6.09 -17.77 1.38
C LEU A 208 4.92 -18.78 1.25
N PRO A 209 4.89 -19.71 0.27
CA PRO A 209 3.78 -20.65 0.14
C PRO A 209 3.53 -21.50 1.39
N ALA A 210 4.61 -22.02 1.99
CA ALA A 210 4.53 -22.79 3.23
C ALA A 210 4.02 -21.92 4.39
N ARG A 211 4.56 -20.71 4.55
CA ARG A 211 4.14 -19.77 5.60
C ARG A 211 2.70 -19.29 5.44
N LEU A 212 2.23 -19.09 4.22
CA LEU A 212 0.82 -18.75 3.97
C LEU A 212 -0.09 -19.91 4.33
N SER A 213 0.28 -21.14 3.99
CA SER A 213 -0.48 -22.33 4.38
C SER A 213 -0.61 -22.46 5.90
N GLU A 214 0.49 -22.27 6.63
CA GLU A 214 0.51 -22.24 8.10
C GLU A 214 -0.41 -21.15 8.66
N LEU A 215 -0.33 -19.93 8.14
CA LEU A 215 -1.17 -18.79 8.58
C LEU A 215 -2.65 -19.01 8.29
N ILE A 216 -2.96 -19.58 7.12
CA ILE A 216 -4.33 -19.91 6.73
C ILE A 216 -4.91 -20.95 7.68
N GLU A 217 -4.20 -22.04 7.90
CA GLU A 217 -4.66 -23.12 8.78
C GLU A 217 -4.85 -22.65 10.22
N GLU A 218 -3.91 -21.84 10.72
CA GLU A 218 -3.96 -21.33 12.09
C GLU A 218 -5.11 -20.34 12.32
N LEU A 219 -5.41 -19.48 11.35
CA LEU A 219 -6.35 -18.38 11.51
C LEU A 219 -7.72 -18.62 10.86
N THR A 220 -7.93 -19.77 10.22
CA THR A 220 -9.23 -20.15 9.67
C THR A 220 -10.22 -20.40 10.80
N VAL A 221 -11.39 -19.75 10.72
CA VAL A 221 -12.47 -19.93 11.69
C VAL A 221 -13.53 -20.84 11.09
N TYR A 222 -13.87 -21.94 11.77
CA TYR A 222 -14.88 -22.89 11.33
C TYR A 222 -16.22 -22.61 12.03
N ASN A 223 -17.24 -22.27 11.24
CA ASN A 223 -18.59 -21.96 11.72
C ASN A 223 -19.62 -22.90 11.08
N ALA A 224 -20.86 -22.88 11.56
CA ALA A 224 -21.97 -23.69 11.01
C ALA A 224 -22.27 -23.43 9.52
N GLY A 225 -21.76 -22.32 8.95
CA GLY A 225 -21.90 -21.96 7.53
C GLY A 225 -20.65 -22.19 6.67
N GLY A 226 -19.60 -22.84 7.20
CA GLY A 226 -18.35 -23.12 6.48
C GLY A 226 -17.09 -22.58 7.17
N SER A 227 -15.96 -22.66 6.48
CA SER A 227 -14.70 -22.07 6.89
C SER A 227 -14.58 -20.61 6.42
N MET A 228 -14.10 -19.75 7.30
CA MET A 228 -13.75 -18.36 6.99
C MET A 228 -12.23 -18.23 7.01
N LEU A 229 -11.66 -18.01 5.83
CA LEU A 229 -10.22 -17.79 5.68
C LEU A 229 -9.80 -16.45 6.32
N PRO A 230 -8.54 -16.33 6.79
CA PRO A 230 -8.02 -15.05 7.25
C PRO A 230 -7.89 -14.04 6.11
N ARG A 231 -7.94 -12.77 6.47
CA ARG A 231 -7.63 -11.66 5.56
C ARG A 231 -6.12 -11.49 5.47
N ILE A 232 -5.54 -11.78 4.31
CA ILE A 232 -4.09 -11.73 4.09
C ILE A 232 -3.70 -10.52 3.24
N PHE A 233 -2.62 -9.85 3.64
CA PHE A 233 -2.01 -8.72 2.94
C PHE A 233 -0.52 -8.98 2.80
N LEU A 234 0.04 -8.76 1.61
CA LEU A 234 1.46 -8.96 1.32
C LEU A 234 2.14 -7.62 1.04
N TYR A 235 3.39 -7.48 1.50
CA TYR A 235 4.20 -6.28 1.33
C TYR A 235 5.62 -6.66 0.93
N PHE A 236 6.10 -6.09 -0.17
CA PHE A 236 7.40 -6.37 -0.77
C PHE A 236 7.84 -5.16 -1.62
N ARG A 237 9.15 -4.89 -1.69
CA ARG A 237 9.69 -3.71 -2.40
C ARG A 237 8.97 -2.41 -1.99
N GLN A 238 8.28 -1.77 -2.93
CA GLN A 238 7.38 -0.62 -2.72
C GLN A 238 5.91 -0.96 -3.05
N LYS A 239 5.59 -2.23 -3.28
CA LYS A 239 4.24 -2.71 -3.62
C LYS A 239 3.59 -3.42 -2.43
N ASN A 240 2.27 -3.47 -2.45
CA ASN A 240 1.47 -4.30 -1.56
C ASN A 240 0.38 -5.01 -2.37
N ALA A 241 -0.03 -6.20 -1.92
CA ALA A 241 -1.13 -6.96 -2.48
C ALA A 241 -2.16 -7.26 -1.38
N ASP A 242 -3.43 -6.97 -1.66
CA ASP A 242 -4.55 -7.29 -0.77
C ASP A 242 -5.24 -8.56 -1.26
N LEU A 243 -5.06 -9.65 -0.53
CA LEU A 243 -5.66 -10.95 -0.84
C LEU A 243 -6.95 -11.20 -0.05
N SER A 244 -7.41 -10.22 0.74
CA SER A 244 -8.52 -10.40 1.68
C SER A 244 -9.89 -10.58 1.01
N GLY A 245 -10.01 -10.29 -0.28
CA GLY A 245 -11.20 -10.54 -1.08
C GLY A 245 -11.35 -12.00 -1.55
N VAL A 246 -10.31 -12.83 -1.40
CA VAL A 246 -10.32 -14.21 -1.88
C VAL A 246 -10.83 -15.15 -0.79
N THR A 247 -11.85 -15.94 -1.13
CA THR A 247 -12.55 -16.84 -0.17
C THR A 247 -12.09 -18.30 -0.26
N ASP A 248 -11.25 -18.64 -1.25
CA ASP A 248 -10.72 -19.98 -1.47
C ASP A 248 -9.19 -20.02 -1.31
N LYS A 249 -8.68 -21.10 -0.72
CA LYS A 249 -7.24 -21.23 -0.41
C LYS A 249 -6.41 -21.33 -1.69
N GLU A 250 -6.83 -22.12 -2.67
CA GLU A 250 -6.06 -22.31 -3.91
C GLU A 250 -6.01 -21.02 -4.71
N GLN A 251 -7.13 -20.31 -4.83
CA GLN A 251 -7.19 -19.00 -5.47
C GLN A 251 -6.30 -17.96 -4.76
N MET A 252 -6.28 -17.96 -3.42
CA MET A 252 -5.45 -17.02 -2.64
C MET A 252 -3.96 -17.29 -2.88
N MET A 253 -3.57 -18.55 -2.94
CA MET A 253 -2.19 -18.98 -3.22
C MET A 253 -1.79 -18.63 -4.65
N SER A 254 -2.68 -18.87 -5.62
CA SER A 254 -2.43 -18.51 -7.03
C SER A 254 -2.29 -17.00 -7.22
N LEU A 255 -3.14 -16.19 -6.57
CA LEU A 255 -3.04 -14.73 -6.62
C LEU A 255 -1.74 -14.24 -5.95
N ALA A 256 -1.36 -14.83 -4.82
CA ALA A 256 -0.07 -14.50 -4.19
C ALA A 256 1.11 -14.80 -5.11
N GLU A 257 1.10 -15.93 -5.82
CA GLU A 257 2.16 -16.29 -6.78
C GLU A 257 2.23 -15.28 -7.95
N GLN A 258 1.09 -14.91 -8.52
CA GLN A 258 1.00 -13.91 -9.60
C GLN A 258 1.54 -12.54 -9.16
N GLU A 259 1.16 -12.07 -7.98
CA GLU A 259 1.64 -10.78 -7.45
C GLU A 259 3.16 -10.76 -7.20
N LEU A 260 3.76 -11.92 -6.97
CA LEU A 260 5.19 -12.10 -6.69
C LEU A 260 5.98 -12.69 -7.86
N GLU A 261 5.41 -12.73 -9.09
CA GLU A 261 6.03 -13.33 -10.28
C GLU A 261 7.46 -12.81 -10.53
N PHE A 262 7.66 -11.50 -10.38
CA PHE A 262 8.94 -10.82 -10.61
C PHE A 262 9.75 -10.55 -9.34
N VAL A 263 9.39 -11.17 -8.21
CA VAL A 263 10.11 -11.09 -6.95
C VAL A 263 11.11 -12.24 -6.85
N ASP A 264 12.35 -11.92 -6.48
CA ASP A 264 13.41 -12.91 -6.34
C ASP A 264 13.12 -13.84 -5.15
N ASP A 265 13.47 -15.12 -5.30
CA ASP A 265 13.20 -16.17 -4.32
C ASP A 265 13.83 -15.90 -2.94
N GLU A 266 14.96 -15.20 -2.90
CA GLU A 266 15.65 -14.82 -1.66
C GLU A 266 15.15 -13.49 -1.07
N GLU A 267 14.33 -12.74 -1.81
CA GLU A 267 13.82 -11.45 -1.38
C GLU A 267 12.79 -11.60 -0.25
N ALA A 268 12.83 -10.68 0.72
CA ALA A 268 11.98 -10.72 1.90
C ALA A 268 10.59 -10.12 1.62
N VAL A 269 9.56 -10.82 2.08
CA VAL A 269 8.15 -10.46 1.99
C VAL A 269 7.56 -10.44 3.40
N ILE A 270 6.75 -9.42 3.70
CA ILE A 270 5.95 -9.37 4.93
C ILE A 270 4.52 -9.79 4.58
N ALA A 271 4.02 -10.83 5.26
CA ALA A 271 2.63 -11.21 5.27
C ALA A 271 1.97 -10.71 6.57
N VAL A 272 0.84 -10.03 6.43
CA VAL A 272 -0.04 -9.69 7.55
C VAL A 272 -1.33 -10.47 7.40
N ALA A 273 -1.64 -11.33 8.37
CA ALA A 273 -2.85 -12.13 8.38
C ALA A 273 -3.72 -11.73 9.57
N ALA A 274 -4.95 -11.29 9.30
CA ALA A 274 -5.93 -10.94 10.31
C ALA A 274 -7.08 -11.94 10.30
N GLN A 275 -7.67 -12.21 11.46
CA GLN A 275 -8.89 -13.02 11.51
C GLN A 275 -10.01 -12.37 10.66
N GLY A 276 -10.79 -13.23 9.99
CA GLY A 276 -11.86 -12.90 9.04
C GLY A 276 -12.94 -11.99 9.59
#